data_AF-A0A410NTU9-F1
#
_entry.id   AF-A0A410NTU9-F1
#
_cell.length_a   1.000
_cell.length_b   1.000
_cell.length_c   1.000
_cell.angle_alpha   90.00
_cell.angle_beta   90.00
_cell.angle_gamma   90.00
#
_symmetry.space_group_name_H-M   'P 1'
#
loop_
_entity.id
_entity.type
_entity.pdbx_description
1 polymer ?
#
loop_
_entity_poly.entity_id
_entity_poly.type
_entity_poly.pdbx_seq_one_letter_code
_entity_poly.pdbx_strand_id
1 'polypeptide(L)'
;MRFSPVAAALFASVLALAGCDRDAAPTPSPPSSPDAPVAAPSEAVSPPPGTAAPSPSPGEQGGGDDWRAVAAPADASLLGRLDQAWSLARAEAEARGFADEVESLGVLVDPNAGQAGRLQPPPGDYRCRTVKLGAREAQGLAYVAYPAFRCRVELTPGGDLILAKTTGSQRTRGLLYPDTDRRLVYVGAQAWGDETGFPAYGAQAERDQLGVFERIGPQRWRLVIPFPKQESKLDILELTR
;
A
#
# COMPACT_ATOMS: atom_id res chain seq x y z
N MET A 1 34.45 30.68 -36.88
CA MET A 1 34.09 29.65 -37.86
C MET A 1 32.67 29.19 -37.49
N ARG A 2 31.57 29.71 -38.09
CA ARG A 2 30.97 29.37 -39.41
C ARG A 2 30.81 27.84 -39.53
N PHE A 3 29.65 27.18 -39.67
CA PHE A 3 28.29 27.50 -40.14
C PHE A 3 27.26 26.48 -39.55
N SER A 4 25.99 26.89 -39.45
CA SER A 4 24.77 26.05 -39.57
C SER A 4 24.15 26.32 -40.96
N PRO A 5 22.97 25.80 -41.41
CA PRO A 5 22.24 24.53 -41.21
C PRO A 5 21.66 23.95 -42.55
N VAL A 6 21.06 22.75 -42.60
CA VAL A 6 20.10 22.27 -43.65
C VAL A 6 19.26 21.13 -43.01
N ALA A 7 17.93 21.12 -42.82
CA ALA A 7 16.72 21.48 -43.58
C ALA A 7 16.34 20.50 -44.71
N ALA A 8 15.37 19.60 -44.48
CA ALA A 8 14.56 19.00 -45.55
C ALA A 8 13.16 18.66 -45.04
N ALA A 9 12.17 19.31 -45.64
CA ALA A 9 10.74 19.13 -45.45
C ALA A 9 10.12 18.43 -46.68
N LEU A 10 9.04 17.67 -46.46
CA LEU A 10 8.08 17.18 -47.46
C LEU A 10 6.70 17.22 -46.75
N PHE A 11 5.76 18.14 -47.04
CA PHE A 11 4.76 18.16 -48.15
C PHE A 11 4.12 16.78 -48.41
N ALA A 12 2.82 16.55 -48.59
CA ALA A 12 1.54 17.27 -48.58
C ALA A 12 0.46 16.13 -48.47
N SER A 13 -0.82 16.30 -48.12
CA SER A 13 -1.87 16.97 -48.88
C SER A 13 -3.21 16.74 -48.17
N VAL A 14 -4.08 17.74 -48.34
CA VAL A 14 -5.47 17.85 -47.92
C VAL A 14 -6.40 17.06 -48.85
N LEU A 15 -7.43 16.41 -48.31
CA LEU A 15 -8.70 16.21 -49.01
C LEU A 15 -9.86 16.59 -48.09
N ALA A 16 -10.53 17.69 -48.47
CA ALA A 16 -11.81 18.11 -47.95
C ALA A 16 -12.92 17.52 -48.84
N LEU A 17 -14.00 17.05 -48.23
CA LEU A 17 -15.30 16.91 -48.88
C LEU A 17 -16.33 17.64 -48.02
N ALA A 18 -16.80 18.75 -48.58
CA ALA A 18 -17.95 19.52 -48.13
C ALA A 18 -19.25 18.81 -48.55
N GLY A 19 -20.25 18.85 -47.68
CA GLY A 19 -21.63 18.46 -47.98
C GLY A 19 -22.57 19.41 -47.26
N CYS A 20 -23.25 20.25 -48.05
CA CYS A 20 -24.18 21.31 -47.67
C CYS A 20 -25.36 20.79 -46.80
N ASP A 21 -25.69 21.41 -45.67
CA ASP A 21 -26.55 22.61 -45.49
C ASP A 21 -28.05 22.29 -45.57
N ARG A 22 -28.80 22.62 -44.50
CA ARG A 22 -30.12 23.28 -44.53
C ARG A 22 -30.73 23.44 -43.14
N ASP A 23 -30.89 24.72 -42.78
CA ASP A 23 -31.79 25.25 -41.77
C ASP A 23 -33.23 24.68 -41.84
N ALA A 24 -33.84 24.47 -40.67
CA ALA A 24 -35.28 24.47 -40.52
C ALA A 24 -35.67 25.05 -39.15
N ALA A 25 -36.17 26.28 -39.19
CA ALA A 25 -36.84 26.97 -38.08
C ALA A 25 -38.29 26.42 -37.88
N PRO A 26 -38.97 26.77 -36.77
CA PRO A 26 -40.03 25.97 -36.16
C PRO A 26 -41.43 26.31 -36.70
N THR A 27 -42.39 25.37 -36.62
CA THR A 27 -43.83 25.64 -36.86
C THR A 27 -44.71 24.52 -36.25
N PRO A 28 -46.04 24.70 -36.12
CA PRO A 28 -46.70 25.00 -34.85
C PRO A 28 -47.65 23.89 -34.37
N SER A 29 -48.09 24.00 -33.12
CA SER A 29 -49.11 23.14 -32.50
C SER A 29 -50.48 23.22 -33.20
N PRO A 30 -51.19 22.10 -33.41
CA PRO A 30 -52.59 22.11 -33.81
C PRO A 30 -53.57 22.17 -32.62
N PRO A 31 -54.85 22.57 -32.87
CA PRO A 31 -55.81 22.96 -31.83
C PRO A 31 -56.59 21.78 -31.21
N SER A 32 -57.13 22.06 -30.02
CA SER A 32 -58.05 21.23 -29.22
C SER A 32 -59.47 21.17 -29.79
N SER A 33 -60.14 20.02 -29.65
CA SER A 33 -61.62 19.86 -29.57
C SER A 33 -62.02 18.40 -29.23
N PRO A 34 -63.23 18.14 -28.69
CA PRO A 34 -63.41 17.39 -27.44
C PRO A 34 -64.19 16.05 -27.55
N ASP A 35 -64.41 15.45 -26.37
CA ASP A 35 -65.34 14.39 -25.96
C ASP A 35 -64.87 12.91 -25.93
N ALA A 36 -64.47 12.50 -24.70
CA ALA A 36 -64.96 11.39 -23.88
C ALA A 36 -65.03 9.93 -24.45
N PRO A 37 -64.70 8.88 -23.66
CA PRO A 37 -65.13 8.70 -22.28
C PRO A 37 -64.03 8.41 -21.25
N VAL A 38 -64.39 8.69 -20.00
CA VAL A 38 -63.65 8.53 -18.75
C VAL A 38 -63.11 7.10 -18.60
N ALA A 39 -61.80 6.96 -18.69
CA ALA A 39 -61.07 5.81 -18.18
C ALA A 39 -60.72 6.07 -16.70
N ALA A 40 -60.94 5.05 -15.86
CA ALA A 40 -60.67 5.06 -14.44
C ALA A 40 -59.22 5.51 -14.10
N PRO A 41 -58.99 6.17 -12.96
CA PRO A 41 -57.64 6.59 -12.57
C PRO A 41 -56.76 5.35 -12.35
N SER A 42 -55.76 5.18 -13.21
CA SER A 42 -54.66 4.25 -12.97
C SER A 42 -53.75 4.90 -11.93
N GLU A 43 -53.74 4.34 -10.73
CA GLU A 43 -52.81 4.67 -9.65
C GLU A 43 -51.37 4.56 -10.18
N ALA A 44 -50.72 5.70 -10.37
CA ALA A 44 -49.30 5.76 -10.67
C ALA A 44 -48.54 5.38 -9.39
N VAL A 45 -48.14 4.12 -9.29
CA VAL A 45 -47.22 3.65 -8.26
C VAL A 45 -45.92 4.44 -8.41
N SER A 46 -45.65 5.32 -7.44
CA SER A 46 -44.37 6.00 -7.34
C SER A 46 -43.26 4.97 -7.12
N PRO A 47 -42.12 5.05 -7.82
CA PRO A 47 -40.99 4.19 -7.51
C PRO A 47 -40.56 4.46 -6.05
N PRO A 48 -40.20 3.42 -5.28
CA PRO A 48 -39.69 3.62 -3.93
C PRO A 48 -38.44 4.53 -4.00
N PRO A 49 -38.20 5.36 -2.97
CA PRO A 49 -36.97 6.13 -2.89
C PRO A 49 -35.79 5.18 -3.07
N GLY A 50 -35.01 5.39 -4.13
CA GLY A 50 -33.82 4.60 -4.40
C GLY A 50 -32.95 4.61 -3.16
N THR A 51 -32.75 3.45 -2.55
CA THR A 51 -31.85 3.26 -1.43
C THR A 51 -30.47 3.73 -1.90
N ALA A 52 -30.07 4.94 -1.50
CA ALA A 52 -28.71 5.39 -1.68
C ALA A 52 -27.80 4.32 -1.08
N ALA A 53 -26.86 3.81 -1.88
CA ALA A 53 -25.89 2.85 -1.39
C ALA A 53 -25.23 3.44 -0.12
N PRO A 54 -25.11 2.67 0.98
CA PRO A 54 -24.49 3.19 2.19
C PRO A 54 -23.09 3.70 1.84
N SER A 55 -22.77 4.92 2.29
CA SER A 55 -21.42 5.45 2.18
C SER A 55 -20.48 4.50 2.90
N PRO A 56 -19.30 4.17 2.33
CA PRO A 56 -18.36 3.28 2.99
C PRO A 56 -18.02 3.86 4.36
N SER A 57 -18.05 3.00 5.39
CA SER A 57 -17.63 3.39 6.73
C SER A 57 -16.19 3.92 6.67
N PRO A 58 -15.85 4.98 7.42
CA PRO A 58 -14.47 5.45 7.52
C PRO A 58 -13.52 4.30 7.88
N GLY A 59 -12.31 4.35 7.30
CA GLY A 59 -11.27 3.37 7.53
C GLY A 59 -10.73 3.38 8.98
N GLU A 60 -9.98 2.34 9.35
CA GLU A 60 -9.20 2.29 10.59
C GLU A 60 -8.15 3.42 10.65
N GLN A 61 -7.72 3.99 9.51
CA GLN A 61 -6.83 5.15 9.44
C GLN A 61 -7.53 6.49 9.76
N GLY A 62 -8.79 6.45 10.23
CA GLY A 62 -9.54 7.67 10.56
C GLY A 62 -9.85 8.55 9.35
N GLY A 63 -9.72 8.00 8.13
CA GLY A 63 -9.91 8.70 6.86
C GLY A 63 -8.71 9.52 6.37
N GLY A 64 -7.57 9.48 7.07
CA GLY A 64 -6.32 10.12 6.64
C GLY A 64 -5.33 9.10 6.05
N ASP A 65 -4.45 9.57 5.17
CA ASP A 65 -3.41 8.76 4.53
C ASP A 65 -1.98 9.14 4.99
N ASP A 66 -1.85 10.16 5.83
CA ASP A 66 -0.58 10.63 6.35
C ASP A 66 -0.15 9.87 7.62
N TRP A 67 0.75 8.90 7.43
CA TRP A 67 1.34 8.16 8.54
C TRP A 67 2.05 9.05 9.57
N ARG A 68 2.55 10.24 9.18
CA ARG A 68 3.27 11.15 10.07
C ARG A 68 2.35 11.80 11.10
N ALA A 69 1.05 11.90 10.81
CA ALA A 69 0.04 12.35 11.75
C ALA A 69 -0.26 11.32 12.86
N VAL A 70 0.07 10.04 12.60
CA VAL A 70 -0.22 8.91 13.53
C VAL A 70 1.04 8.47 14.27
N ALA A 71 2.20 8.46 13.61
CA ALA A 71 3.43 7.95 14.18
C ALA A 71 3.98 8.83 15.30
N ALA A 72 4.39 8.20 16.40
CA ALA A 72 5.12 8.88 17.45
C ALA A 72 6.45 9.46 16.89
N PRO A 73 6.87 10.67 17.30
CA PRO A 73 8.09 11.28 16.80
C PRO A 73 9.35 10.40 16.96
N ALA A 74 9.41 9.64 18.06
CA ALA A 74 10.52 8.73 18.32
C ALA A 74 10.61 7.62 17.27
N ASP A 75 9.47 7.07 16.83
CA ASP A 75 9.43 5.98 15.85
C ASP A 75 9.65 6.50 14.43
N ALA A 76 9.07 7.68 14.11
CA ALA A 76 9.34 8.37 12.85
C ALA A 76 10.85 8.65 12.66
N SER A 77 11.56 8.96 13.75
CA SER A 77 13.01 9.16 13.72
C SER A 77 13.80 7.89 13.37
N LEU A 78 13.28 6.70 13.74
CA LEU A 78 13.90 5.41 13.39
C LEU A 78 13.76 5.14 11.89
N LEU A 79 12.60 5.46 11.31
CA LEU A 79 12.38 5.36 9.88
C LEU A 79 13.31 6.28 9.09
N GLY A 80 13.55 7.49 9.59
CA GLY A 80 14.54 8.43 9.03
C GLY A 80 15.99 7.93 9.09
N ARG A 81 16.27 6.86 9.84
CA ARG A 81 17.59 6.22 9.99
C ARG A 81 17.64 4.84 9.33
N LEU A 82 16.72 4.54 8.43
CA LEU A 82 16.64 3.23 7.76
C LEU A 82 17.96 2.83 7.07
N ASP A 83 18.60 3.74 6.34
CA ASP A 83 19.87 3.46 5.66
C ASP A 83 20.99 3.12 6.66
N GLN A 84 20.99 3.78 7.82
CA GLN A 84 21.90 3.47 8.91
C GLN A 84 21.61 2.07 9.48
N ALA A 85 20.33 1.70 9.64
CA ALA A 85 19.95 0.38 10.11
C ALA A 85 20.44 -0.72 9.14
N TRP A 86 20.24 -0.54 7.83
CA TRP A 86 20.77 -1.43 6.79
C TRP A 86 22.29 -1.58 6.88
N SER A 87 23.02 -0.47 6.90
CA SER A 87 24.48 -0.47 6.92
C SER A 87 25.03 -1.14 8.18
N LEU A 88 24.54 -0.77 9.36
CA LEU A 88 25.02 -1.34 10.63
C LEU A 88 24.66 -2.81 10.78
N ALA A 89 23.43 -3.20 10.43
CA ALA A 89 22.95 -4.57 10.55
C ALA A 89 23.73 -5.52 9.64
N ARG A 90 23.95 -5.12 8.38
CA ARG A 90 24.70 -5.92 7.40
C ARG A 90 26.18 -6.02 7.79
N ALA A 91 26.81 -4.90 8.12
CA ALA A 91 28.22 -4.89 8.52
C ALA A 91 28.48 -5.77 9.76
N GLU A 92 27.58 -5.76 10.74
CA GLU A 92 27.74 -6.62 11.91
C GLU A 92 27.50 -8.10 11.60
N ALA A 93 26.47 -8.44 10.81
CA ALA A 93 26.22 -9.82 10.40
C ALA A 93 27.44 -10.41 9.67
N GLU A 94 28.00 -9.65 8.72
CA GLU A 94 29.21 -10.01 7.97
C GLU A 94 30.42 -10.16 8.90
N ALA A 95 30.68 -9.18 9.77
CA ALA A 95 31.80 -9.22 10.71
C ALA A 95 31.72 -10.39 11.70
N ARG A 96 30.51 -10.90 11.95
CA ARG A 96 30.25 -12.06 12.81
C ARG A 96 30.11 -13.38 12.05
N GLY A 97 30.49 -13.39 10.76
CA GLY A 97 30.67 -14.61 9.97
C GLY A 97 29.43 -15.06 9.19
N PHE A 98 28.40 -14.22 9.06
CA PHE A 98 27.15 -14.56 8.36
C PHE A 98 27.05 -13.97 6.94
N ALA A 99 28.19 -13.67 6.30
CA ALA A 99 28.21 -13.01 5.00
C ALA A 99 27.50 -13.86 3.92
N ASP A 100 27.81 -15.15 3.86
CA ASP A 100 27.24 -16.08 2.87
C ASP A 100 25.73 -16.25 3.09
N GLU A 101 25.28 -16.37 4.34
CA GLU A 101 23.85 -16.46 4.66
C GLU A 101 23.10 -15.19 4.27
N VAL A 102 23.67 -14.02 4.57
CA VAL A 102 23.07 -12.73 4.17
C VAL A 102 23.01 -12.62 2.65
N GLU A 103 24.10 -12.94 1.93
CA GLU A 103 24.13 -12.89 0.47
C GLU A 103 23.11 -13.84 -0.17
N SER A 104 22.90 -15.02 0.41
CA SER A 104 21.93 -16.01 -0.07
C SER A 104 20.46 -15.52 -0.09
N LEU A 105 20.14 -14.47 0.67
CA LEU A 105 18.81 -13.85 0.71
C LEU A 105 18.50 -13.02 -0.55
N GLY A 106 19.54 -12.66 -1.32
CA GLY A 106 19.44 -11.93 -2.58
C GLY A 106 18.67 -10.62 -2.45
N VAL A 107 17.69 -10.39 -3.33
CA VAL A 107 16.91 -9.14 -3.38
C VAL A 107 16.18 -8.80 -2.07
N LEU A 108 15.98 -9.76 -1.15
CA LEU A 108 15.37 -9.48 0.15
C LEU A 108 16.22 -8.52 1.01
N VAL A 109 17.55 -8.58 0.87
CA VAL A 109 18.51 -7.77 1.63
C VAL A 109 19.16 -6.66 0.81
N ASP A 110 18.68 -6.41 -0.41
CA ASP A 110 19.08 -5.24 -1.20
C ASP A 110 18.28 -4.01 -0.75
N PRO A 111 18.90 -2.97 -0.16
CA PRO A 111 18.20 -1.77 0.29
C PRO A 111 17.42 -1.05 -0.83
N ASN A 112 17.79 -1.26 -2.10
CA ASN A 112 17.19 -0.59 -3.25
C ASN A 112 16.13 -1.42 -3.99
N ALA A 113 15.74 -2.59 -3.44
CA ALA A 113 14.85 -3.55 -4.10
C ALA A 113 13.41 -3.07 -4.35
N GLY A 114 12.94 -1.99 -3.71
CA GLY A 114 11.56 -1.52 -3.82
C GLY A 114 11.16 -1.20 -5.26
N GLN A 115 10.07 -1.77 -5.76
CA GLN A 115 9.59 -1.56 -7.13
C GLN A 115 8.46 -0.55 -7.17
N ALA A 116 8.44 0.30 -8.20
CA ALA A 116 7.31 1.18 -8.44
C ALA A 116 6.07 0.40 -8.94
N GLY A 117 4.89 0.95 -8.66
CA GLY A 117 3.61 0.45 -9.17
C GLY A 117 3.11 -0.82 -8.46
N ARG A 118 1.79 -0.87 -8.21
CA ARG A 118 1.11 -1.92 -7.44
C ARG A 118 1.80 -2.22 -6.11
N LEU A 119 2.02 -1.17 -5.31
CA LEU A 119 2.70 -1.26 -4.02
C LEU A 119 1.88 -2.09 -3.03
N GLN A 120 0.56 -1.86 -3.05
CA GLN A 120 -0.41 -2.52 -2.19
C GLN A 120 -0.44 -4.03 -2.45
N PRO A 121 -0.21 -4.87 -1.44
CA PRO A 121 -0.42 -6.31 -1.56
C PRO A 121 -1.94 -6.58 -1.67
N PRO A 122 -2.39 -7.48 -2.57
CA PRO A 122 -3.79 -7.87 -2.63
C PRO A 122 -4.27 -8.46 -1.28
N PRO A 123 -5.53 -8.25 -0.87
CA PRO A 123 -6.06 -8.92 0.31
C PRO A 123 -5.99 -10.45 0.21
N GLY A 124 -5.77 -11.11 1.35
CA GLY A 124 -5.74 -12.57 1.46
C GLY A 124 -4.63 -13.10 2.36
N ASP A 125 -4.44 -14.42 2.31
CA ASP A 125 -3.42 -15.13 3.08
C ASP A 125 -2.06 -15.15 2.37
N TYR A 126 -1.00 -15.10 3.18
CA TYR A 126 0.39 -15.06 2.76
C TYR A 126 1.24 -16.02 3.59
N ARG A 127 2.28 -16.57 2.97
CA ARG A 127 3.42 -17.12 3.70
C ARG A 127 4.37 -15.96 4.01
N CYS A 128 4.86 -15.91 5.23
CA CYS A 128 5.83 -14.91 5.61
C CYS A 128 6.94 -15.48 6.47
N ARG A 129 8.13 -14.90 6.42
CA ARG A 129 9.23 -15.26 7.32
C ARG A 129 9.97 -14.00 7.76
N THR A 130 10.53 -14.06 8.97
CA THR A 130 11.32 -12.96 9.53
C THR A 130 12.79 -13.28 9.39
N VAL A 131 13.57 -12.32 8.91
CA VAL A 131 15.02 -12.29 8.99
C VAL A 131 15.42 -11.15 9.92
N LYS A 132 16.27 -11.42 10.90
CA LYS A 132 16.84 -10.43 11.81
C LYS A 132 18.31 -10.25 11.46
N LEU A 133 18.73 -9.01 11.24
CA LEU A 133 20.11 -8.64 10.90
C LEU A 133 20.66 -7.67 11.96
N GLY A 134 21.90 -7.93 12.36
CA GLY A 134 22.60 -7.21 13.43
C GLY A 134 21.98 -7.45 14.80
N ALA A 135 22.83 -7.52 15.83
CA ALA A 135 22.39 -7.68 17.20
C ALA A 135 22.22 -6.29 17.84
N ARG A 136 21.13 -6.06 18.56
CA ARG A 136 20.96 -4.79 19.30
C ARG A 136 21.96 -4.68 20.45
N GLU A 137 22.14 -5.79 21.16
CA GLU A 137 23.10 -5.94 22.26
C GLU A 137 24.28 -6.82 21.82
N ALA A 138 25.46 -6.61 22.39
CA ALA A 138 26.69 -7.30 21.95
C ALA A 138 26.60 -8.83 21.98
N GLN A 139 25.86 -9.39 22.93
CA GLN A 139 25.66 -10.84 23.11
C GLN A 139 24.50 -11.40 22.27
N GLY A 140 23.74 -10.55 21.58
CA GLY A 140 22.62 -10.99 20.74
C GLY A 140 23.08 -11.74 19.49
N LEU A 141 22.13 -12.33 18.76
CA LEU A 141 22.40 -13.00 17.48
C LEU A 141 22.52 -11.95 16.37
N ALA A 142 23.62 -11.98 15.61
CA ALA A 142 23.85 -11.04 14.50
C ALA A 142 23.05 -11.38 13.24
N TYR A 143 22.56 -12.61 13.15
CA TYR A 143 21.77 -13.11 12.05
C TYR A 143 20.82 -14.18 12.55
N VAL A 144 19.55 -14.09 12.18
CA VAL A 144 18.57 -15.16 12.33
C VAL A 144 17.63 -15.13 11.14
N ALA A 145 17.46 -16.26 10.45
CA ALA A 145 16.40 -16.43 9.46
C ALA A 145 15.42 -17.49 9.95
N TYR A 146 14.19 -17.06 10.26
CA TYR A 146 13.15 -17.95 10.73
C TYR A 146 12.48 -18.73 9.59
N PRO A 147 11.87 -19.89 9.89
CA PRO A 147 11.03 -20.60 8.95
C PRO A 147 9.74 -19.82 8.63
N ALA A 148 8.94 -20.37 7.71
CA ALA A 148 7.68 -19.77 7.29
C ALA A 148 6.60 -19.80 8.39
N PHE A 149 5.93 -18.66 8.53
CA PHE A 149 4.75 -18.38 9.33
C PHE A 149 3.59 -17.98 8.42
N ARG A 150 2.43 -17.69 9.03
CA ARG A 150 1.24 -17.20 8.34
C ARG A 150 1.11 -15.69 8.53
N CYS A 151 0.84 -15.01 7.43
CA CYS A 151 0.45 -13.61 7.43
C CYS A 151 -0.87 -13.45 6.68
N ARG A 152 -1.57 -12.34 6.94
CA ARG A 152 -2.81 -11.96 6.27
C ARG A 152 -2.79 -10.47 5.97
N VAL A 153 -3.30 -10.12 4.80
CA VAL A 153 -3.62 -8.75 4.43
C VAL A 153 -5.14 -8.62 4.34
N GLU A 154 -5.70 -7.65 5.05
CA GLU A 154 -7.14 -7.36 5.07
C GLU A 154 -7.39 -5.97 4.48
N LEU A 155 -8.50 -5.81 3.76
CA LEU A 155 -8.99 -4.53 3.28
C LEU A 155 -10.18 -4.13 4.16
N THR A 156 -10.08 -2.98 4.83
CA THR A 156 -11.19 -2.45 5.63
C THR A 156 -12.30 -1.92 4.71
N PRO A 157 -13.55 -1.82 5.20
CA PRO A 157 -14.62 -1.14 4.45
C PRO A 157 -14.27 0.29 4.01
N GLY A 158 -13.39 0.96 4.75
CA GLY A 158 -12.91 2.31 4.42
C GLY A 158 -11.73 2.36 3.45
N GLY A 159 -11.25 1.21 2.96
CA GLY A 159 -10.20 1.13 1.94
C GLY A 159 -8.78 0.96 2.47
N ASP A 160 -8.59 0.82 3.79
CA ASP A 160 -7.26 0.67 4.37
C ASP A 160 -6.77 -0.77 4.31
N LEU A 161 -5.46 -0.94 4.22
CA LEU A 161 -4.83 -2.25 4.30
C LEU A 161 -4.25 -2.49 5.67
N ILE A 162 -4.61 -3.63 6.26
CA ILE A 162 -4.06 -4.13 7.51
C ILE A 162 -3.18 -5.33 7.19
N LEU A 163 -1.92 -5.29 7.63
CA LEU A 163 -1.02 -6.43 7.61
C LEU A 163 -0.97 -7.07 9.00
N ALA A 164 -1.17 -8.37 9.08
CA ALA A 164 -0.99 -9.15 10.31
C ALA A 164 -0.11 -10.40 10.08
N LYS A 165 0.90 -10.60 10.92
CA LYS A 165 1.56 -11.90 11.13
C LYS A 165 0.79 -12.67 12.19
N THR A 166 0.11 -13.74 11.81
CA THR A 166 -0.89 -14.41 12.65
C THR A 166 -0.35 -15.59 13.44
N THR A 167 0.89 -16.03 13.17
CA THR A 167 1.54 -17.14 13.91
C THR A 167 2.96 -16.83 14.35
N GLY A 168 3.49 -17.63 15.28
CA GLY A 168 4.79 -17.46 15.91
C GLY A 168 4.70 -16.70 17.24
N SER A 169 5.80 -16.65 17.99
CA SER A 169 5.86 -16.01 19.31
C SER A 169 5.90 -14.49 19.26
N GLN A 170 6.39 -13.92 18.16
CA GLN A 170 6.36 -12.48 17.88
C GLN A 170 5.45 -12.28 16.67
N ARG A 171 4.22 -11.82 16.95
CA ARG A 171 3.18 -11.53 15.96
C ARG A 171 3.06 -10.02 15.85
N THR A 172 2.69 -9.50 14.69
CA THR A 172 2.54 -8.05 14.51
C THR A 172 1.28 -7.73 13.71
N ARG A 173 0.62 -6.61 13.99
CA ARG A 173 -0.54 -6.10 13.25
C ARG A 173 -0.47 -4.59 13.11
N GLY A 174 -0.67 -4.09 11.90
CA GLY A 174 -0.59 -2.67 11.62
C GLY A 174 -1.17 -2.28 10.27
N LEU A 175 -1.35 -0.98 10.10
CA LEU A 175 -1.89 -0.36 8.89
C LEU A 175 -0.76 -0.03 7.91
N LEU A 176 -1.06 -0.15 6.62
CA LEU A 176 -0.18 0.26 5.53
C LEU A 176 -0.64 1.61 4.97
N TYR A 177 0.19 2.63 5.14
CA TYR A 177 -0.04 3.99 4.66
C TYR A 177 0.76 4.25 3.37
N PRO A 178 0.24 5.03 2.42
CA PRO A 178 1.06 5.51 1.32
C PRO A 178 2.21 6.42 1.83
N ASP A 179 3.35 6.40 1.14
CA ASP A 179 4.47 7.33 1.44
C ASP A 179 5.16 7.81 0.16
N THR A 180 5.54 6.90 -0.74
CA THR A 180 6.11 7.25 -2.04
C THR A 180 5.55 6.38 -3.16
N ASP A 181 5.99 6.60 -4.39
CA ASP A 181 5.67 5.78 -5.57
C ASP A 181 6.34 4.39 -5.57
N ARG A 182 7.23 4.12 -4.60
CA ARG A 182 7.98 2.86 -4.45
C ARG A 182 7.74 2.14 -3.12
N ARG A 183 7.08 2.78 -2.14
CA ARG A 183 6.90 2.19 -0.82
C ARG A 183 5.65 2.68 -0.09
N LEU A 184 5.20 1.85 0.85
CA LEU A 184 4.23 2.17 1.89
C LEU A 184 4.97 2.26 3.24
N VAL A 185 4.32 2.83 4.24
CA VAL A 185 4.78 2.80 5.64
C VAL A 185 3.83 1.96 6.47
N TYR A 186 4.41 1.02 7.19
CA TYR A 186 3.71 0.21 8.18
C TYR A 186 3.73 0.93 9.54
N VAL A 187 2.56 1.07 10.16
CA VAL A 187 2.41 1.55 11.53
C VAL A 187 1.59 0.52 12.30
N GLY A 188 2.19 -0.08 13.32
CA GLY A 188 1.54 -1.16 14.07
C GLY A 188 2.28 -1.55 15.32
N ALA A 189 1.84 -2.63 15.96
CA ALA A 189 2.42 -3.08 17.20
C ALA A 189 2.54 -4.59 17.29
N GLN A 190 3.50 -5.04 18.11
CA GLN A 190 3.81 -6.44 18.32
C GLN A 190 3.00 -7.05 19.46
N ALA A 191 2.49 -8.26 19.25
CA ALA A 191 1.96 -9.15 20.28
C ALA A 191 2.96 -10.27 20.56
N TRP A 192 3.05 -10.68 21.83
CA TRP A 192 4.02 -11.67 22.28
C TRP A 192 3.35 -12.95 22.78
N GLY A 193 4.09 -14.07 22.66
CA GLY A 193 3.69 -15.36 23.21
C GLY A 193 2.34 -15.83 22.69
N ASP A 194 1.45 -16.14 23.63
CA ASP A 194 0.11 -16.70 23.42
C ASP A 194 -1.01 -15.66 23.59
N GLU A 195 -0.68 -14.36 23.62
CA GLU A 195 -1.66 -13.28 23.63
C GLU A 195 -2.68 -13.50 22.49
N THR A 196 -3.98 -13.38 22.77
CA THR A 196 -5.04 -13.65 21.78
C THR A 196 -5.29 -12.50 20.82
N GLY A 197 -4.91 -11.27 21.21
CA GLY A 197 -5.11 -10.05 20.44
C GLY A 197 -3.81 -9.43 19.92
N PHE A 198 -3.94 -8.19 19.45
CA PHE A 198 -2.82 -7.29 19.15
C PHE A 198 -3.03 -5.99 19.91
N PRO A 199 -1.99 -5.41 20.53
CA PRO A 199 -2.09 -4.06 21.06
C PRO A 199 -2.31 -3.05 19.93
N ALA A 200 -2.99 -1.95 20.24
CA ALA A 200 -3.02 -0.80 19.34
C ALA A 200 -1.64 -0.10 19.35
N TYR A 201 -1.23 0.46 18.22
CA TYR A 201 -0.07 1.35 18.16
C TYR A 201 -0.25 2.51 19.14
N GLY A 202 0.80 2.86 19.88
CA GLY A 202 0.79 3.91 20.91
C GLY A 202 0.23 3.47 22.26
N ALA A 203 -0.34 2.26 22.37
CA ALA A 203 -0.79 1.74 23.67
C ALA A 203 0.39 1.30 24.55
N GLN A 204 1.46 0.78 23.93
CA GLN A 204 2.66 0.27 24.61
C GLN A 204 3.89 0.58 23.75
N ALA A 205 4.62 1.64 24.09
CA ALA A 205 5.73 2.18 23.28
C ALA A 205 6.87 1.17 23.02
N GLU A 206 7.04 0.20 23.90
CA GLU A 206 7.99 -0.89 23.76
C GLU A 206 7.58 -1.93 22.70
N ARG A 207 6.31 -1.93 22.29
CA ARG A 207 5.75 -2.84 21.28
C ARG A 207 5.49 -2.17 19.94
N ASP A 208 5.56 -0.85 19.91
CA ASP A 208 5.33 -0.05 18.73
C ASP A 208 6.38 -0.32 17.65
N GLN A 209 5.90 -0.42 16.41
CA GLN A 209 6.68 -0.74 15.24
C GLN A 209 6.33 0.21 14.09
N LEU A 210 7.38 0.78 13.49
CA LEU A 210 7.30 1.52 12.24
C LEU A 210 8.26 0.89 11.23
N GLY A 211 7.84 0.78 9.98
CA GLY A 211 8.70 0.19 8.95
C GLY A 211 8.31 0.57 7.55
N VAL A 212 9.22 0.35 6.60
CA VAL A 212 8.95 0.52 5.18
C VAL A 212 8.43 -0.79 4.61
N PHE A 213 7.30 -0.74 3.90
CA PHE A 213 6.74 -1.87 3.20
C PHE A 213 6.91 -1.68 1.69
N GLU A 214 7.55 -2.64 1.02
CA GLU A 214 7.94 -2.53 -0.39
C GLU A 214 7.53 -3.77 -1.16
N ARG A 215 7.11 -3.56 -2.40
CA ARG A 215 7.04 -4.63 -3.39
C ARG A 215 8.44 -4.88 -3.92
N ILE A 216 8.92 -6.11 -3.84
CA ILE A 216 10.28 -6.52 -4.28
C ILE A 216 10.24 -7.60 -5.37
N GLY A 217 9.05 -7.90 -5.90
CA GLY A 217 8.82 -8.86 -6.97
C GLY A 217 7.35 -8.95 -7.40
N PRO A 218 6.98 -9.87 -8.31
CA PRO A 218 5.60 -10.02 -8.78
C PRO A 218 4.57 -10.37 -7.70
N GLN A 219 4.94 -11.27 -6.78
CA GLN A 219 4.12 -11.73 -5.66
C GLN A 219 4.95 -11.79 -4.37
N ARG A 220 5.86 -10.82 -4.24
CA ARG A 220 6.85 -10.76 -3.17
C ARG A 220 6.93 -9.34 -2.64
N TRP A 221 6.77 -9.22 -1.34
CA TRP A 221 6.88 -7.97 -0.61
C TRP A 221 7.79 -8.14 0.59
N ARG A 222 8.25 -7.04 1.15
CA ARG A 222 8.93 -7.03 2.45
C ARG A 222 8.46 -5.87 3.29
N LEU A 223 8.39 -6.10 4.59
CA LEU A 223 8.35 -5.07 5.62
C LEU A 223 9.72 -4.99 6.27
N VAL A 224 10.34 -3.81 6.29
CA VAL A 224 11.64 -3.55 6.88
C VAL A 224 11.45 -2.61 8.07
N ILE A 225 11.74 -3.09 9.28
CA ILE A 225 11.61 -2.36 10.53
C ILE A 225 13.01 -1.98 11.01
N PRO A 226 13.41 -0.70 10.94
CA PRO A 226 14.71 -0.24 11.42
C PRO A 226 14.72 -0.09 12.94
N PHE A 227 15.79 -0.57 13.57
CA PHE A 227 16.02 -0.50 15.01
C PHE A 227 14.77 -0.89 15.83
N PRO A 228 14.20 -2.09 15.61
CA PRO A 228 13.09 -2.55 16.43
C PRO A 228 13.46 -2.47 17.91
N LYS A 229 12.44 -2.32 18.76
CA LYS A 229 12.65 -2.16 20.20
C LYS A 229 13.31 -3.39 20.85
N GLN A 230 13.28 -4.55 20.17
CA GLN A 230 13.81 -5.83 20.63
C GLN A 230 14.89 -6.40 19.69
N GLU A 231 15.89 -7.06 20.29
CA GLU A 231 16.80 -8.06 19.71
C GLU A 231 17.77 -7.62 18.60
N SER A 232 17.31 -6.92 17.56
CA SER A 232 18.05 -6.71 16.33
C SER A 232 18.23 -5.24 15.97
N LYS A 233 19.12 -4.98 15.00
CA LYS A 233 19.25 -3.65 14.37
C LYS A 233 18.27 -3.47 13.21
N LEU A 234 17.87 -4.56 12.56
CA LEU A 234 16.95 -4.56 11.42
C LEU A 234 16.15 -5.86 11.40
N ASP A 235 14.82 -5.73 11.37
CA ASP A 235 13.91 -6.85 11.13
C ASP A 235 13.33 -6.73 9.72
N ILE A 236 13.39 -7.83 8.96
CA ILE A 236 12.80 -7.94 7.62
C ILE A 236 11.75 -9.04 7.67
N LEU A 237 10.48 -8.69 7.49
CA LEU A 237 9.40 -9.64 7.29
C LEU A 237 9.15 -9.77 5.79
N GLU A 238 9.53 -10.89 5.21
CA GLU A 238 9.21 -11.24 3.82
C GLU A 238 7.78 -11.75 3.73
N LEU A 239 7.05 -11.34 2.69
CA LEU A 239 5.72 -11.84 2.34
C LEU A 239 5.74 -12.41 0.93
N THR A 240 5.20 -13.62 0.79
CA THR A 240 5.05 -14.33 -0.49
C THR A 240 3.66 -14.93 -0.58
N ARG A 241 3.13 -14.99 -1.81
CA ARG A 241 1.86 -15.63 -2.13
C ARG A 241 2.10 -16.96 -2.83
#